data_AF-A0A538Q579-F1
#
_entry.id   AF-A0A538Q579-F1
#
_cell.length_a   1.000
_cell.length_b   1.000
_cell.length_c   1.000
_cell.angle_alpha   90.00
_cell.angle_beta   90.00
_cell.angle_gamma   90.00
#
_symmetry.space_group_name_H-M   'P 1'
#
loop_
_entity.id
_entity.type
_entity.pdbx_description
1 polymer ?
#
loop_
_entity_poly.entity_id
_entity_poly.type
_entity_poly.pdbx_seq_one_letter_code
_entity_poly.pdbx_strand_id
1 'polypeptide(L)'
;MRMSIALVLVLAGCTGDAPPSNRTCAGNLYDLCLTEHDCMSGNCHTFASQGFEVCSTPCTTGDDRPCKPNGEQATCSAGYCTPAAANDCKLPHQ
;
A
#
# COMPACT_ATOMS: atom_id res chain seq x y z
N MET A 1 30.93 -17.09 45.38
CA MET A 1 29.67 -17.47 44.68
C MET A 1 29.26 -16.23 43.89
N ARG A 2 29.60 -16.00 42.61
CA ARG A 2 29.22 -16.66 41.35
C ARG A 2 27.72 -16.99 41.24
N MET A 3 27.11 -16.50 40.14
CA MET A 3 25.77 -16.76 39.57
C MET A 3 24.62 -15.92 40.16
N SER A 4 23.74 -15.24 39.40
CA SER A 4 23.56 -15.13 37.94
C SER A 4 22.75 -13.87 37.63
N ILE A 5 23.08 -13.24 36.50
CA ILE A 5 22.30 -12.20 35.81
C ILE A 5 21.03 -12.84 35.27
N ALA A 6 19.86 -12.28 35.58
CA ALA A 6 18.62 -12.57 34.86
C ALA A 6 18.15 -11.28 34.18
N LEU A 7 18.71 -11.04 33.00
CA LEU A 7 18.26 -10.04 32.05
C LEU A 7 16.95 -10.57 31.44
N VAL A 8 15.80 -10.14 31.97
CA VAL A 8 14.50 -10.48 31.38
C VAL A 8 14.28 -9.53 30.19
N LEU A 9 14.80 -9.93 29.03
CA LEU A 9 14.41 -9.41 27.72
C LEU A 9 12.96 -9.80 27.47
N VAL A 10 12.02 -8.95 27.88
CA VAL A 10 10.65 -9.02 27.37
C VAL A 10 10.68 -8.38 25.99
N LEU A 11 10.93 -9.20 24.96
CA LEU A 11 10.56 -8.84 23.59
C LEU A 11 9.03 -8.78 23.54
N ALA A 12 8.48 -7.61 23.87
CA ALA A 12 7.15 -7.24 23.40
C ALA A 12 7.28 -7.00 21.88
N GLY A 13 7.32 -8.10 21.13
CA GLY A 13 6.90 -8.06 19.75
C GLY A 13 5.44 -7.66 19.76
N CYS A 14 5.16 -6.37 19.51
CA CYS A 14 3.90 -6.02 18.90
C CYS A 14 3.91 -6.67 17.52
N THR A 15 3.47 -7.93 17.45
CA THR A 15 2.73 -8.44 16.31
C THR A 15 1.48 -7.57 16.24
N GLY A 16 1.63 -6.36 15.69
CA GLY A 16 0.50 -5.57 15.27
C GLY A 16 -0.07 -6.30 14.07
N ASP A 17 -0.96 -7.25 14.32
CA ASP A 17 -2.01 -7.58 13.36
C ASP A 17 -2.59 -6.23 12.95
N ALA A 18 -2.18 -5.74 11.78
CA ALA A 18 -2.89 -4.64 11.16
C ALA A 18 -4.36 -5.07 11.14
N PRO A 19 -5.29 -4.27 11.69
CA PRO A 19 -6.69 -4.66 11.75
C PRO A 19 -7.10 -5.15 10.36
N PRO A 20 -7.78 -6.31 10.25
CA PRO A 20 -8.17 -6.82 8.95
C PRO A 20 -8.92 -5.72 8.24
N SER A 21 -8.45 -5.37 7.04
CA SER A 21 -9.02 -4.26 6.32
C SER A 21 -10.50 -4.47 6.11
N ASN A 22 -11.31 -3.67 6.79
CA ASN A 22 -12.75 -3.93 6.93
C ASN A 22 -13.56 -3.37 5.75
N ARG A 23 -12.87 -2.85 4.73
CA ARG A 23 -13.47 -2.14 3.59
C ARG A 23 -13.20 -2.90 2.29
N THR A 24 -14.24 -3.10 1.50
CA THR A 24 -14.09 -3.55 0.12
C THR A 24 -13.40 -2.45 -0.72
N CYS A 25 -12.45 -2.83 -1.57
CA CYS A 25 -11.84 -1.90 -2.53
C CYS A 25 -12.94 -1.32 -3.44
N ALA A 26 -12.92 -0.01 -3.63
CA ALA A 26 -13.94 0.71 -4.42
C ALA A 26 -13.41 1.10 -5.81
N GLY A 27 -12.15 0.73 -6.12
CA GLY A 27 -11.46 1.13 -7.34
C GLY A 27 -10.93 2.56 -7.30
N ASN A 28 -10.79 3.14 -6.10
CA ASN A 28 -10.17 4.44 -5.91
C ASN A 28 -8.67 4.36 -6.21
N LEU A 29 -8.03 5.51 -6.42
CA LEU A 29 -6.56 5.55 -6.52
C LEU A 29 -5.93 4.90 -5.29
N TYR A 30 -4.94 4.05 -5.56
CA TYR A 30 -4.16 3.23 -4.65
C TYR A 30 -4.90 2.07 -3.97
N ASP A 31 -6.18 1.85 -4.26
CA ASP A 31 -6.86 0.61 -3.88
C ASP A 31 -6.20 -0.60 -4.60
N LEU A 32 -6.15 -1.76 -3.93
CA LEU A 32 -5.71 -3.00 -4.57
C LEU A 32 -6.57 -3.31 -5.80
N CYS A 33 -5.95 -3.91 -6.81
CA CYS A 33 -6.58 -4.34 -8.05
C CYS A 33 -5.92 -5.63 -8.58
N LEU A 34 -6.63 -6.38 -9.43
CA LEU A 34 -6.07 -7.48 -10.22
C LEU A 34 -6.16 -7.20 -11.71
N THR A 35 -7.13 -6.38 -12.11
CA THR A 35 -7.40 -6.01 -13.49
C THR A 35 -7.73 -4.52 -13.57
N GLU A 36 -7.60 -3.93 -14.76
CA GLU A 36 -8.00 -2.55 -15.02
C GLU A 36 -9.47 -2.27 -14.71
N HIS A 37 -10.33 -3.31 -14.78
CA HIS A 37 -11.76 -3.22 -14.50
C HIS A 37 -12.07 -3.04 -13.02
N ASP A 38 -11.14 -3.35 -12.13
CA ASP A 38 -11.29 -3.11 -10.69
C ASP A 38 -11.13 -1.62 -10.35
N CYS A 39 -10.60 -0.81 -11.28
CA CYS A 39 -10.23 0.57 -11.06
C CYS A 39 -11.16 1.56 -11.75
N MET A 40 -11.59 2.60 -11.03
CA MET A 40 -12.33 3.71 -11.62
C MET A 40 -11.48 4.48 -12.64
N SER A 41 -10.16 4.48 -12.47
CA SER A 41 -9.22 5.05 -13.42
C SER A 41 -9.05 4.21 -14.69
N GLY A 42 -9.53 2.95 -14.71
CA GLY A 42 -9.24 1.99 -15.76
C GLY A 42 -7.76 1.61 -15.86
N ASN A 43 -6.98 1.82 -14.78
CA ASN A 43 -5.54 1.60 -14.76
C ASN A 43 -5.15 0.84 -13.49
N CYS A 44 -5.03 -0.48 -13.58
CA CYS A 44 -4.39 -1.30 -12.57
C CYS A 44 -2.90 -1.41 -12.90
N HIS A 45 -2.02 -0.99 -11.99
CA HIS A 45 -0.58 -0.96 -12.24
C HIS A 45 0.19 -1.85 -11.26
N THR A 46 1.10 -2.65 -11.82
CA THR A 46 1.95 -3.59 -11.10
C THR A 46 3.25 -2.96 -10.64
N PHE A 47 3.40 -2.82 -9.32
CA PHE A 47 4.65 -2.43 -8.69
C PHE A 47 5.43 -3.68 -8.27
N ALA A 48 5.97 -4.41 -9.26
CA ALA A 48 6.60 -5.72 -9.07
C ALA A 48 7.77 -5.70 -8.06
N SER A 49 8.50 -4.59 -7.96
CA SER A 49 9.58 -4.42 -6.97
C SER A 49 9.08 -4.31 -5.53
N GLN A 50 7.81 -3.93 -5.34
CA GLN A 50 7.14 -3.76 -4.04
C GLN A 50 6.17 -4.91 -3.73
N GLY A 51 5.84 -5.74 -4.74
CA GLY A 51 5.02 -6.94 -4.58
C GLY A 51 3.53 -6.68 -4.49
N PHE A 52 3.03 -5.55 -5.01
CA PHE A 52 1.61 -5.24 -5.03
C PHE A 52 1.15 -4.58 -6.34
N GLU A 53 -0.16 -4.61 -6.56
CA GLU A 53 -0.87 -4.02 -7.70
C GLU A 53 -1.97 -3.09 -7.18
N VAL A 54 -2.01 -1.87 -7.71
CA VAL A 54 -3.01 -0.88 -7.29
C VAL A 54 -3.55 -0.05 -8.45
N CYS A 55 -4.74 0.48 -8.25
CA CYS A 55 -5.32 1.48 -9.15
C CYS A 55 -4.44 2.73 -9.16
N SER A 56 -3.89 3.07 -10.31
CA SER A 56 -3.00 4.22 -10.46
C SER A 56 -3.57 5.20 -11.50
N THR A 57 -2.90 6.34 -11.62
CA THR A 57 -3.15 7.35 -12.65
C THR A 57 -1.83 7.69 -13.33
N PRO A 58 -1.86 7.98 -14.64
CA PRO A 58 -0.68 8.50 -15.31
C PRO A 58 -0.26 9.85 -14.71
N CYS A 59 1.04 10.11 -14.76
CA CYS A 59 1.65 11.35 -14.32
C CYS A 59 2.88 11.68 -15.18
N THR A 60 3.28 12.94 -15.15
CA THR A 60 4.53 13.39 -15.79
C THR A 60 5.65 13.29 -14.78
N THR A 61 6.78 12.65 -15.13
CA THR A 61 7.94 12.54 -14.23
C THR A 61 8.40 13.94 -13.79
N GLY A 62 8.48 14.16 -12.48
CA GLY A 62 8.77 15.47 -11.88
C GLY A 62 7.54 16.32 -11.57
N ASP A 63 6.33 15.86 -11.90
CA ASP A 63 5.06 16.45 -11.46
C ASP A 63 4.25 15.44 -10.62
N ASP A 64 4.30 15.63 -9.31
CA ASP A 64 3.59 14.79 -8.33
C ASP A 64 2.17 15.29 -8.03
N ARG A 65 1.76 16.45 -8.57
CA ARG A 65 0.42 17.01 -8.32
C ARG A 65 -0.72 16.03 -8.58
N PRO A 66 -0.74 15.25 -9.69
CA PRO A 66 -1.81 14.28 -9.94
C PRO A 66 -1.80 13.10 -8.96
N CYS A 67 -0.68 12.85 -8.27
CA CYS A 67 -0.51 11.71 -7.38
C CYS A 67 -1.01 11.97 -5.96
N LYS A 68 -1.42 13.19 -5.61
CA LYS A 68 -1.81 13.52 -4.23
C LYS A 68 -3.28 13.94 -4.14
N PRO A 69 -4.23 13.14 -4.66
CA PRO A 69 -5.65 13.52 -4.64
C PRO A 69 -6.19 13.70 -3.21
N ASN A 70 -5.67 12.94 -2.26
CA ASN A 70 -6.12 12.92 -0.86
C ASN A 70 -5.02 13.25 0.16
N GLY A 71 -3.91 13.85 -0.28
CA GLY A 71 -2.73 14.08 0.58
C GLY A 71 -1.89 12.83 0.84
N GLU A 72 -2.15 11.73 0.13
CA GLU A 72 -1.38 10.49 0.20
C GLU A 72 0.06 10.70 -0.29
N GLN A 73 1.00 9.98 0.32
CA GLN A 73 2.41 9.96 -0.09
C GLN A 73 2.57 9.05 -1.32
N ALA A 74 2.22 9.58 -2.49
CA ALA A 74 2.56 8.99 -3.77
C ALA A 74 3.39 9.98 -4.61
N THR A 75 4.28 9.41 -5.42
CA THR A 75 5.23 10.13 -6.26
C THR A 75 5.09 9.63 -7.69
N CYS A 76 5.30 10.51 -8.66
CA CYS A 76 5.34 10.08 -10.04
C CYS A 76 6.63 9.31 -10.33
N SER A 77 6.51 8.02 -10.65
CA SER A 77 7.64 7.17 -11.05
C SER A 77 7.28 6.40 -12.31
N ALA A 78 8.18 6.39 -13.29
CA ALA A 78 7.98 5.69 -14.56
C ALA A 78 6.66 6.03 -15.30
N GLY A 79 6.13 7.25 -15.10
CA GLY A 79 4.90 7.72 -15.73
C GLY A 79 3.61 7.36 -14.98
N TYR A 80 3.70 6.74 -13.80
CA TYR A 80 2.55 6.38 -12.96
C TYR A 80 2.72 6.85 -11.52
N CYS A 81 1.60 7.21 -10.91
CA CYS A 81 1.59 7.55 -9.49
C CYS A 81 1.84 6.30 -8.65
N THR A 82 2.97 6.31 -7.94
CA THR A 82 3.47 5.19 -7.15
C THR A 82 3.30 5.51 -5.67
N PRO A 83 2.39 4.83 -4.95
CA PRO A 83 2.29 4.97 -3.51
C PRO A 83 3.36 4.14 -2.79
N ALA A 84 3.59 4.41 -1.51
CA ALA A 84 4.48 3.59 -0.68
C ALA A 84 3.86 2.21 -0.33
N ALA A 85 2.53 2.13 -0.30
CA ALA A 85 1.77 0.92 -0.05
C ALA A 85 0.37 1.06 -0.69
N ALA A 86 -0.31 -0.06 -0.88
CA ALA A 86 -1.72 -0.06 -1.26
C ALA A 86 -2.59 0.51 -0.12
N ASN A 87 -3.73 1.08 -0.49
CA ASN A 87 -4.76 1.40 0.47
C ASN A 87 -5.22 0.12 1.17
N ASP A 88 -5.51 0.26 2.44
CA ASP A 88 -6.08 -0.80 3.23
C ASP A 88 -7.52 -1.08 2.73
N CYS A 89 -7.66 -2.11 1.88
CA CYS A 89 -8.94 -2.64 1.43
C CYS A 89 -8.80 -4.12 1.02
N LYS A 90 -9.94 -4.82 0.86
CA LYS A 90 -9.98 -6.18 0.30
C LYS A 90 -10.74 -6.18 -1.02
N LEU A 91 -10.23 -6.87 -2.05
CA LEU A 91 -10.99 -7.01 -3.30
C LEU A 91 -12.26 -7.84 -3.06
N PRO A 92 -13.36 -7.53 -3.74
CA PRO A 92 -14.63 -8.25 -3.59
C PRO A 92 -14.58 -9.73 -4.00
N HIS A 93 -13.52 -10.16 -4.71
CA HIS A 93 -13.39 -11.50 -5.27
C HIS A 93 -12.15 -12.29 -4.75
N GLN A 94 -11.59 -11.88 -3.60
CA GLN A 94 -10.47 -12.58 -2.92
C GLN A 94 -10.94 -13.54 -1.81
#